data_AF-A0A814TBS5-F1
#
_entry.id   AF-A0A814TBS5-F1
#
_cell.length_a   1.000
_cell.length_b   1.000
_cell.length_c   1.000
_cell.angle_alpha   90.00
_cell.angle_beta   90.00
_cell.angle_gamma   90.00
#
_symmetry.space_group_name_H-M   'P 1'
#
loop_
_entity.id
_entity.type
_entity.pdbx_description
1 polymer ?
#
loop_
_entity_poly.entity_id
_entity_poly.type
_entity_poly.pdbx_seq_one_letter_code
_entity_poly.pdbx_strand_id
1 'polypeptide(L)'
;MKILLYLTSFILCYSFGICVQPYFPPQIVFSFDDGQPLYAIDEINQRAYQSFTVEPWKPQQSYLMKNFPYAVPDSPQSKYYVELVLDPIKDSCMYTTFWKYGAKYFSDFPTHWISNGSSLEIKNFINFTYPMIHSTNFSSLDEDYWYANQTCEIDSGEIYPCQEIYFKRNTDIPLRLTQVISRDYRFIQTTINYNIISMGKPDDKYFNSIPKDWFTACKGLDLGVSYYPESAKIYLHESAKFFISLSTPPHRINGNDTVRIQFNATDCMDCFTISPKEFTFNTKNFNENQTLTITRMKDASQTTIIPIIYGGGFANITPHRFPLYID
;
A
#
# COMPACT_ATOMS: atom_id res chain seq x y z
N MET A 1 26.61 5.53 -56.96
CA MET A 1 25.24 4.96 -56.99
C MET A 1 25.10 3.64 -56.21
N LYS A 2 26.02 2.66 -56.33
CA LYS A 2 25.95 1.40 -55.55
C LYS A 2 26.05 1.57 -54.02
N ILE A 3 26.88 2.49 -53.52
CA ILE A 3 27.03 2.75 -52.07
C ILE A 3 25.75 3.32 -51.44
N LEU A 4 25.01 4.16 -52.18
CA LEU A 4 23.73 4.73 -51.69
C LEU A 4 22.66 3.64 -51.54
N LEU A 5 22.66 2.64 -52.44
CA LEU A 5 21.74 1.50 -52.41
C LEU A 5 22.00 0.57 -51.21
N TYR A 6 23.27 0.36 -50.84
CA TYR A 6 23.62 -0.43 -49.66
C TYR A 6 23.29 0.30 -48.35
N LEU A 7 23.47 1.63 -48.28
CA LEU A 7 23.06 2.40 -47.11
C LEU A 7 21.54 2.42 -46.93
N THR A 8 20.76 2.59 -48.01
CA THR A 8 19.29 2.51 -47.93
C THR A 8 18.81 1.10 -47.59
N SER A 9 19.49 0.05 -48.08
CA SER A 9 19.16 -1.34 -47.71
C SER A 9 19.52 -1.67 -46.26
N PHE A 10 20.59 -1.08 -45.70
CA PHE A 10 20.93 -1.28 -44.29
C PHE A 10 19.96 -0.53 -43.36
N ILE A 11 19.50 0.66 -43.76
CA ILE A 11 18.48 1.43 -43.02
C ILE A 11 17.09 0.76 -43.11
N LEU A 12 16.76 0.11 -44.24
CA LEU A 12 15.51 -0.65 -44.41
C LEU A 12 15.53 -2.04 -43.77
N CYS A 13 16.70 -2.68 -43.62
CA CYS A 13 16.84 -3.95 -42.86
C CYS A 13 16.89 -3.73 -41.34
N TYR A 14 17.17 -2.51 -40.88
CA TYR A 14 16.78 -2.02 -39.56
C TYR A 14 15.30 -1.62 -39.53
N SER A 15 14.43 -2.32 -40.29
CA SER A 15 12.99 -2.37 -40.06
C SER A 15 12.77 -2.88 -38.65
N PHE A 16 12.80 -1.91 -37.75
CA PHE A 16 12.49 -1.90 -36.34
C PHE A 16 11.61 -3.09 -35.98
N GLY A 17 12.19 -4.09 -35.31
CA GLY A 17 11.39 -4.90 -34.40
C GLY A 17 10.74 -3.90 -33.47
N ILE A 18 9.45 -3.62 -33.68
CA ILE A 18 8.78 -2.53 -32.99
C ILE A 18 8.65 -3.02 -31.55
N CYS A 19 9.52 -2.53 -30.67
CA CYS A 19 9.40 -2.69 -29.23
C CYS A 19 8.16 -1.89 -28.79
N VAL A 20 6.98 -2.44 -29.06
CA VAL A 20 5.72 -1.94 -28.51
C VAL A 20 5.52 -2.64 -27.19
N GLN A 21 5.56 -1.87 -26.10
CA GLN A 21 5.24 -2.39 -24.79
C GLN A 21 3.77 -2.85 -24.80
N PRO A 22 3.48 -4.11 -24.47
CA PRO A 22 2.10 -4.55 -24.28
C PRO A 22 1.53 -3.90 -23.01
N TYR A 23 0.25 -3.57 -23.04
CA TYR A 23 -0.46 -2.93 -21.94
C TYR A 23 -1.73 -3.71 -21.61
N PHE A 24 -2.00 -3.92 -20.32
CA PHE A 24 -3.36 -4.26 -19.89
C PHE A 24 -4.35 -3.14 -20.28
N PRO A 25 -5.60 -3.48 -20.62
CA PRO A 25 -6.64 -2.46 -20.81
C PRO A 25 -6.72 -1.53 -19.58
N PRO A 26 -6.87 -0.20 -19.77
CA PRO A 26 -6.90 0.77 -18.66
C PRO A 26 -8.14 0.61 -17.76
N GLN A 27 -9.16 -0.10 -18.24
CA GLN A 27 -10.36 -0.42 -17.49
C GLN A 27 -10.68 -1.90 -17.68
N ILE A 28 -10.58 -2.68 -16.61
CA ILE A 28 -10.68 -4.14 -16.68
C ILE A 28 -11.12 -4.75 -15.34
N VAL A 29 -11.83 -5.88 -15.42
CA VAL A 29 -12.14 -6.75 -14.28
C VAL A 29 -11.66 -8.16 -14.62
N PHE A 30 -10.87 -8.75 -13.74
CA PHE A 30 -10.31 -10.08 -13.93
C PHE A 30 -10.02 -10.77 -12.59
N SER A 31 -9.74 -12.07 -12.65
CA SER A 31 -9.16 -12.84 -11.56
C SER A 31 -8.00 -13.69 -12.07
N PHE A 32 -7.31 -14.42 -11.19
CA PHE A 32 -6.44 -15.52 -11.60
C PHE A 32 -7.20 -16.84 -11.72
N ASP A 33 -6.50 -17.93 -12.04
CA ASP A 33 -7.05 -19.27 -12.34
C ASP A 33 -7.94 -19.86 -11.25
N ASP A 34 -7.62 -19.64 -9.99
CA ASP A 34 -8.39 -20.08 -8.83
C ASP A 34 -9.58 -19.16 -8.51
N GLY A 35 -9.82 -18.15 -9.37
CA GLY A 35 -10.83 -17.13 -9.18
C GLY A 35 -10.42 -16.03 -8.19
N GLN A 36 -9.18 -16.02 -7.69
CA GLN A 36 -8.72 -15.11 -6.65
C GLN A 36 -7.25 -14.63 -6.85
N PRO A 37 -6.87 -13.49 -6.27
CA PRO A 37 -7.70 -12.31 -6.08
C PRO A 37 -8.52 -11.93 -7.33
N LEU A 38 -9.69 -11.37 -7.09
CA LEU A 38 -10.45 -10.62 -8.08
C LEU A 38 -9.99 -9.16 -8.06
N TYR A 39 -9.69 -8.59 -9.23
CA TYR A 39 -9.38 -7.18 -9.42
C TYR A 39 -10.42 -6.48 -10.27
N ALA A 40 -10.73 -5.24 -9.92
CA ALA A 40 -11.40 -4.28 -10.80
C ALA A 40 -10.57 -3.00 -10.85
N ILE A 41 -10.03 -2.66 -12.02
CA ILE A 41 -9.11 -1.54 -12.22
C ILE A 41 -9.78 -0.54 -13.14
N ASP A 42 -9.80 0.71 -12.71
CA ASP A 42 -10.33 1.85 -13.45
C ASP A 42 -9.29 2.96 -13.44
N GLU A 43 -8.29 2.83 -14.32
CA GLU A 43 -7.18 3.77 -14.49
C GLU A 43 -7.70 5.17 -14.82
N ILE A 44 -8.76 5.27 -15.63
CA ILE A 44 -9.34 6.55 -16.05
C ILE A 44 -9.89 7.33 -14.84
N ASN A 45 -10.65 6.66 -13.97
CA ASN A 45 -11.22 7.29 -12.78
C ASN A 45 -10.31 7.21 -11.54
N GLN A 46 -9.10 6.67 -11.69
CA GLN A 46 -8.10 6.52 -10.62
C GLN A 46 -8.67 5.84 -9.37
N ARG A 47 -9.33 4.69 -9.61
CA ARG A 47 -9.82 3.77 -8.56
C ARG A 47 -9.50 2.31 -8.91
N ALA A 48 -9.21 1.51 -7.89
CA ALA A 48 -9.01 0.07 -8.00
C ALA A 48 -9.63 -0.65 -6.80
N TYR A 49 -10.07 -1.88 -7.05
CA TYR A 49 -10.65 -2.78 -6.08
C TYR A 49 -9.97 -4.13 -6.19
N GLN A 50 -9.80 -4.77 -5.03
CA GLN A 50 -9.36 -6.13 -4.92
C GLN A 50 -10.23 -6.87 -3.90
N SER A 51 -10.54 -8.12 -4.21
CA SER A 51 -11.10 -9.05 -3.24
C SER A 51 -10.29 -10.33 -3.26
N PHE A 52 -10.00 -10.88 -2.10
CA PHE A 52 -9.47 -12.24 -2.01
C PHE A 52 -10.05 -13.00 -0.83
N THR A 53 -10.14 -14.32 -0.99
CA THR A 53 -10.74 -15.20 0.02
C THR A 53 -9.63 -15.70 0.94
N VAL A 54 -9.62 -15.22 2.19
CA VAL A 54 -8.70 -15.71 3.23
C VAL A 54 -9.25 -16.99 3.88
N GLU A 55 -10.56 -16.99 4.12
CA GLU A 55 -11.34 -18.15 4.55
C GLU A 55 -12.57 -18.28 3.64
N PRO A 56 -13.13 -19.50 3.42
CA PRO A 56 -14.17 -19.74 2.43
C PRO A 56 -15.41 -18.82 2.49
N TRP A 57 -15.63 -18.14 3.61
CA TRP A 57 -16.82 -17.33 3.88
C TRP A 57 -16.53 -15.85 4.14
N LYS A 58 -15.27 -15.43 4.08
CA LYS A 58 -14.83 -14.10 4.54
C LYS A 58 -13.83 -13.48 3.55
N PRO A 59 -14.33 -12.82 2.49
CA PRO A 59 -13.46 -12.12 1.56
C PRO A 59 -12.87 -10.87 2.23
N GLN A 60 -11.54 -10.77 2.24
CA GLN A 60 -10.88 -9.49 2.47
C GLN A 60 -11.10 -8.62 1.24
N GLN A 61 -11.43 -7.36 1.47
CA GLN A 61 -11.68 -6.38 0.42
C GLN A 61 -10.75 -5.19 0.57
N SER A 62 -10.17 -4.77 -0.53
CA SER A 62 -9.23 -3.65 -0.55
C SER A 62 -9.64 -2.67 -1.64
N TYR A 63 -9.60 -1.38 -1.31
CA TYR A 63 -10.01 -0.28 -2.17
C TYR A 63 -8.87 0.71 -2.25
N LEU A 64 -8.54 1.19 -3.44
CA LEU A 64 -7.53 2.21 -3.67
C LEU A 64 -8.10 3.32 -4.55
N MET A 65 -8.14 4.56 -4.06
CA MET A 65 -8.73 5.68 -4.82
C MET A 65 -8.05 7.01 -4.52
N LYS A 66 -7.96 7.88 -5.54
CA LYS A 66 -7.48 9.28 -5.37
C LYS A 66 -8.45 10.17 -4.60
N ASN A 67 -9.73 10.07 -4.91
CA ASN A 67 -10.80 10.84 -4.30
C ASN A 67 -11.66 9.87 -3.47
N PHE A 68 -11.17 9.50 -2.30
CA PHE A 68 -11.81 8.46 -1.51
C PHE A 68 -13.17 8.95 -0.97
N PRO A 69 -14.28 8.22 -1.20
CA PRO A 69 -15.59 8.67 -0.80
C PRO A 69 -15.70 8.77 0.72
N TYR A 70 -16.52 9.71 1.19
CA TYR A 70 -16.76 9.96 2.62
C TYR A 70 -15.52 10.41 3.42
N ALA A 71 -14.41 10.74 2.76
CA ALA A 71 -13.27 11.36 3.43
C ALA A 71 -13.69 12.70 4.07
N VAL A 72 -13.16 12.95 5.28
CA VAL A 72 -13.40 14.21 5.99
C VAL A 72 -12.81 15.36 5.16
N PRO A 73 -13.57 16.44 4.90
CA PRO A 73 -13.05 17.60 4.19
C PRO A 73 -11.76 18.14 4.83
N ASP A 74 -10.83 18.60 4.00
CA ASP A 74 -9.49 19.09 4.35
C ASP A 74 -8.50 18.07 4.93
N SER A 75 -8.93 16.85 5.23
CA SER A 75 -8.02 15.78 5.66
C SER A 75 -7.09 15.34 4.52
N PRO A 76 -5.96 14.69 4.82
CA PRO A 76 -5.11 14.09 3.79
C PRO A 76 -5.88 13.12 2.88
N GLN A 77 -6.81 12.36 3.46
CA GLN A 77 -7.63 11.36 2.76
C GLN A 77 -8.55 11.98 1.71
N SER A 78 -8.88 13.27 1.84
CA SER A 78 -9.67 14.00 0.85
C SER A 78 -8.86 14.54 -0.33
N LYS A 79 -7.52 14.49 -0.26
CA LYS A 79 -6.59 15.13 -1.23
C LYS A 79 -5.67 14.13 -1.93
N TYR A 80 -5.36 13.03 -1.26
CA TYR A 80 -4.37 12.05 -1.69
C TYR A 80 -5.01 10.67 -1.85
N TYR A 81 -4.28 9.75 -2.46
CA TYR A 81 -4.74 8.38 -2.56
C TYR A 81 -4.88 7.75 -1.19
N VAL A 82 -5.95 6.99 -1.01
CA VAL A 82 -6.20 6.19 0.17
C VAL A 82 -6.34 4.74 -0.27
N GLU A 83 -5.64 3.87 0.43
CA GLU A 83 -5.91 2.44 0.43
C GLU A 83 -6.65 2.07 1.71
N LEU A 84 -7.83 1.48 1.57
CA LEU A 84 -8.67 0.96 2.64
C LEU A 84 -8.75 -0.55 2.52
N VAL A 85 -8.39 -1.26 3.57
CA VAL A 85 -8.49 -2.71 3.69
C VAL A 85 -9.54 -3.05 4.74
N LEU A 86 -10.53 -3.86 4.35
CA LEU A 86 -11.56 -4.40 5.21
C LEU A 86 -11.23 -5.88 5.49
N ASP A 87 -10.86 -6.19 6.73
CA ASP A 87 -10.55 -7.55 7.21
C ASP A 87 -11.72 -8.08 8.08
N PRO A 88 -12.62 -8.89 7.50
CA PRO A 88 -13.76 -9.45 8.22
C PRO A 88 -13.38 -10.55 9.22
N ILE A 89 -12.14 -11.06 9.22
CA ILE A 89 -11.72 -12.08 10.20
C ILE A 89 -11.52 -11.43 11.56
N LYS A 90 -10.87 -10.26 11.57
CA LYS A 90 -10.56 -9.52 12.80
C LYS A 90 -11.63 -8.51 13.20
N ASP A 91 -12.74 -8.45 12.46
CA ASP A 91 -13.72 -7.36 12.53
C ASP A 91 -13.01 -5.99 12.53
N SER A 92 -12.00 -5.88 11.67
CA SER A 92 -11.08 -4.77 11.69
C SER A 92 -10.95 -4.23 10.29
N CYS A 93 -10.84 -2.91 10.19
CA CYS A 93 -10.43 -2.27 8.96
C CYS A 93 -9.28 -1.33 9.24
N MET A 94 -8.48 -1.10 8.20
CA MET A 94 -7.32 -0.22 8.29
C MET A 94 -7.14 0.52 6.98
N TYR A 95 -6.55 1.71 7.07
CA TYR A 95 -6.26 2.51 5.90
C TYR A 95 -4.89 3.17 6.00
N THR A 96 -4.30 3.43 4.84
CA THR A 96 -3.12 4.28 4.67
C THR A 96 -3.40 5.34 3.61
N THR A 97 -2.74 6.49 3.74
CA THR A 97 -2.81 7.59 2.79
C THR A 97 -1.45 7.75 2.12
N PHE A 98 -1.41 7.89 0.80
CA PHE A 98 -0.16 8.07 0.06
C PHE A 98 0.17 9.56 -0.06
N TRP A 99 0.91 10.07 0.94
CA TRP A 99 1.33 11.47 1.04
C TRP A 99 2.69 11.58 1.74
N LYS A 100 3.27 12.79 1.82
CA LYS A 100 4.62 13.04 2.36
C LYS A 100 4.86 12.47 3.77
N TYR A 101 3.82 12.38 4.59
CA TYR A 101 3.91 11.85 5.95
C TYR A 101 3.28 10.46 6.09
N GLY A 102 2.67 9.93 5.03
CA GLY A 102 2.08 8.60 5.03
C GLY A 102 3.16 7.55 5.12
N ALA A 103 2.88 6.49 5.86
CA ALA A 103 3.85 5.44 6.07
C ALA A 103 3.51 4.23 5.18
N LYS A 104 4.51 3.78 4.43
CA LYS A 104 4.39 2.65 3.49
C LYS A 104 4.43 1.33 4.27
N TYR A 105 3.32 0.96 4.90
CA TYR A 105 3.27 -0.28 5.70
C TYR A 105 2.86 -1.51 4.87
N PHE A 106 1.99 -1.35 3.88
CA PHE A 106 1.60 -2.40 2.93
C PHE A 106 0.84 -1.78 1.76
N SER A 107 0.69 -2.56 0.69
CA SER A 107 -0.23 -2.28 -0.42
C SER A 107 -0.67 -3.63 -0.98
N ASP A 108 -1.97 -3.87 -1.04
CA ASP A 108 -2.56 -5.04 -1.69
C ASP A 108 -2.50 -4.89 -3.22
N PHE A 109 -2.32 -3.65 -3.71
CA PHE A 109 -2.22 -3.29 -5.11
C PHE A 109 -0.77 -3.34 -5.66
N PRO A 110 -0.58 -3.37 -7.00
CA PRO A 110 0.74 -3.45 -7.62
C PRO A 110 1.71 -2.39 -7.10
N THR A 111 2.85 -2.86 -6.61
CA THR A 111 3.82 -2.00 -5.90
C THR A 111 4.47 -0.95 -6.79
N HIS A 112 4.51 -1.17 -8.10
CA HIS A 112 5.03 -0.19 -9.08
C HIS A 112 4.13 1.02 -9.28
N TRP A 113 2.88 0.99 -8.79
CA TRP A 113 2.01 2.18 -8.77
C TRP A 113 2.47 3.22 -7.74
N ILE A 114 3.28 2.80 -6.76
CA ILE A 114 3.80 3.67 -5.71
C ILE A 114 5.12 4.29 -6.15
N SER A 115 5.15 5.62 -6.26
CA SER A 115 6.34 6.41 -6.57
C SER A 115 6.90 7.05 -5.30
N ASN A 116 8.20 6.83 -5.03
CA ASN A 116 8.94 7.43 -3.91
C ASN A 116 8.29 7.25 -2.51
N GLY A 117 7.43 6.26 -2.35
CA GLY A 117 6.75 5.94 -1.08
C GLY A 117 5.69 6.93 -0.61
N SER A 118 5.51 8.07 -1.29
CA SER A 118 4.63 9.17 -0.86
C SER A 118 3.67 9.66 -1.95
N SER A 119 3.82 9.17 -3.18
CA SER A 119 2.87 9.38 -4.26
C SER A 119 2.45 8.04 -4.86
N LEU A 120 1.20 7.98 -5.32
CA LEU A 120 0.64 6.82 -5.98
C LEU A 120 -0.10 7.28 -7.22
N GLU A 121 -0.03 6.48 -8.28
CA GLU A 121 -0.84 6.65 -9.47
C GLU A 121 -1.25 5.28 -9.97
N ILE A 122 -2.56 5.06 -10.13
CA ILE A 122 -3.07 3.82 -10.72
C ILE A 122 -2.71 3.87 -12.20
N LYS A 123 -1.94 2.88 -12.64
CA LYS A 123 -1.44 2.73 -14.01
C LYS A 123 -1.75 1.32 -14.49
N ASN A 124 -1.13 0.95 -15.61
CA ASN A 124 -1.14 -0.41 -16.10
C ASN A 124 -0.88 -1.44 -14.98
N PHE A 125 -1.70 -2.50 -14.96
CA PHE A 125 -1.61 -3.55 -13.96
C PHE A 125 -0.27 -4.29 -14.00
N ILE A 126 0.32 -4.43 -15.18
CA ILE A 126 1.62 -5.07 -15.34
C ILE A 126 2.70 -4.00 -15.52
N ASN A 127 3.82 -4.20 -14.83
CA ASN A 127 5.06 -3.51 -15.10
C ASN A 127 6.10 -4.52 -15.56
N PHE A 128 6.58 -4.36 -16.79
CA PHE A 128 7.61 -5.22 -17.35
C PHE A 128 8.98 -4.66 -17.00
N THR A 129 9.88 -5.53 -16.57
CA THR A 129 11.27 -5.18 -16.23
C THR A 129 12.10 -4.96 -17.50
N TYR A 130 11.71 -5.62 -18.59
CA TYR A 130 12.44 -5.68 -19.84
C TYR A 130 11.61 -5.12 -21.00
N PRO A 131 12.24 -4.50 -22.00
CA PRO A 131 11.58 -4.21 -23.27
C PRO A 131 10.97 -5.47 -23.90
N MET A 132 9.74 -5.35 -24.36
CA MET A 132 9.01 -6.47 -24.92
C MET A 132 9.01 -6.42 -26.46
N ILE A 133 9.18 -7.57 -27.08
CA ILE A 133 9.15 -7.77 -28.53
C ILE A 133 7.85 -8.48 -28.88
N HIS A 134 7.05 -7.89 -29.77
CA HIS A 134 5.87 -8.54 -30.33
C HIS A 134 6.30 -9.67 -31.26
N SER A 135 5.80 -10.88 -31.02
CA SER A 135 6.10 -12.00 -31.90
C SER A 135 5.34 -11.89 -33.21
N THR A 136 6.04 -12.10 -34.32
CA THR A 136 5.45 -12.21 -35.65
C THR A 136 5.16 -13.66 -36.03
N ASN A 137 5.52 -14.60 -35.17
CA ASN A 137 5.34 -16.02 -35.43
C ASN A 137 3.88 -16.38 -35.17
N PHE A 138 3.13 -16.56 -36.25
CA PHE A 138 1.76 -17.06 -36.23
C PHE A 138 1.76 -18.53 -35.81
N SER A 139 1.89 -18.78 -34.50
CA SER A 139 1.68 -20.11 -33.95
C SER A 139 0.19 -20.49 -34.08
N SER A 140 -0.11 -21.79 -34.00
CA SER A 140 -1.41 -22.37 -34.31
C SER A 140 -2.53 -22.09 -33.29
N LEU A 141 -2.32 -21.20 -32.31
CA LEU A 141 -3.17 -21.09 -31.11
C LEU A 141 -4.11 -19.88 -31.07
N ASP A 142 -4.23 -19.08 -32.13
CA ASP A 142 -5.10 -17.88 -32.15
C ASP A 142 -4.81 -16.89 -30.99
N GLU A 143 -3.51 -16.66 -30.73
CA GLU A 143 -3.02 -15.73 -29.71
C GLU A 143 -1.98 -14.77 -30.30
N ASP A 144 -1.97 -13.54 -29.78
CA ASP A 144 -0.84 -12.62 -29.94
C ASP A 144 0.04 -12.71 -28.71
N TYR A 145 1.36 -12.69 -28.85
CA TYR A 145 2.25 -12.75 -27.69
C TYR A 145 3.48 -11.86 -27.83
N TRP A 146 3.94 -11.40 -26.68
CA TRP A 146 5.15 -10.61 -26.53
C TRP A 146 6.11 -11.36 -25.62
N TYR A 147 7.41 -11.23 -25.89
CA TYR A 147 8.47 -11.80 -25.06
C TYR A 147 9.53 -10.76 -24.76
N ALA A 148 10.16 -10.85 -23.60
CA ALA A 148 11.25 -9.99 -23.20
C ALA A 148 12.43 -10.14 -24.16
N ASN A 149 13.11 -9.04 -24.48
CA ASN A 149 14.35 -9.09 -25.26
C ASN A 149 15.56 -9.62 -24.48
N GLN A 150 15.37 -10.03 -23.22
CA GLN A 150 16.35 -10.76 -22.42
C GLN A 150 15.87 -12.17 -22.12
N THR A 151 16.83 -13.09 -22.06
CA THR A 151 16.63 -14.47 -21.63
C THR A 151 17.18 -14.68 -20.23
N CYS A 152 16.52 -15.55 -19.48
CA CYS A 152 16.84 -15.95 -18.12
C CYS A 152 17.01 -17.47 -18.09
N GLU A 153 18.06 -17.93 -17.41
CA GLU A 153 18.30 -19.35 -17.14
C GLU A 153 17.64 -19.72 -15.81
N ILE A 154 16.92 -20.84 -15.78
CA ILE A 154 16.36 -21.41 -14.54
C ILE A 154 17.31 -22.45 -13.96
N ASP A 155 17.06 -22.89 -12.72
CA ASP A 155 17.97 -23.81 -12.01
C ASP A 155 18.22 -25.16 -12.72
N SER A 156 17.33 -25.58 -13.63
CA SER A 156 17.52 -26.79 -14.46
C SER A 156 18.54 -26.60 -15.60
N GLY A 157 19.00 -25.37 -15.86
CA GLY A 157 19.84 -24.99 -17.00
C GLY A 157 19.06 -24.63 -18.28
N GLU A 158 17.72 -24.72 -18.24
CA GLU A 158 16.87 -24.30 -19.36
C GLU A 158 16.81 -22.77 -19.45
N ILE A 159 16.80 -22.25 -20.68
CA ILE A 159 16.82 -20.82 -20.97
C ILE A 159 15.49 -20.40 -21.59
N TYR A 160 14.83 -19.42 -21.00
CA TYR A 160 13.56 -18.86 -21.45
C TYR A 160 13.67 -17.34 -21.63
N PRO A 161 12.80 -16.68 -22.41
CA PRO A 161 12.59 -15.24 -22.24
C PRO A 161 12.25 -14.92 -20.78
N CYS A 162 12.83 -13.86 -20.22
CA CYS A 162 12.62 -13.54 -18.80
C CYS A 162 11.16 -13.24 -18.46
N GLN A 163 10.41 -12.68 -19.41
CA GLN A 163 8.97 -12.44 -19.31
C GLN A 163 8.29 -12.68 -20.66
N GLU A 164 7.08 -13.20 -20.66
CA GLU A 164 6.23 -13.40 -21.83
C GLU A 164 4.78 -13.11 -21.46
N ILE A 165 4.05 -12.40 -22.31
CA ILE A 165 2.63 -12.09 -22.10
C ILE A 165 1.84 -12.45 -23.35
N TYR A 166 0.70 -13.09 -23.15
CA TYR A 166 -0.15 -13.61 -24.20
C TYR A 166 -1.51 -12.92 -24.15
N PHE A 167 -2.05 -12.59 -25.32
CA PHE A 167 -3.33 -11.94 -25.52
C PHE A 167 -4.18 -12.74 -26.50
N LYS A 168 -5.50 -12.62 -26.40
CA LYS A 168 -6.38 -13.17 -27.43
C LYS A 168 -6.15 -12.40 -28.73
N ARG A 169 -5.97 -13.14 -29.83
CA ARG A 169 -5.57 -12.58 -31.12
C ARG A 169 -6.40 -11.39 -31.58
N ASN A 170 -5.70 -10.34 -32.03
CA ASN A 170 -6.20 -9.05 -32.45
C ASN A 170 -7.08 -8.36 -31.39
N THR A 171 -6.80 -8.57 -30.11
CA THR A 171 -7.48 -7.89 -28.99
C THR A 171 -6.51 -7.55 -27.87
N ASP A 172 -6.93 -6.65 -26.98
CA ASP A 172 -6.18 -6.31 -25.77
C ASP A 172 -6.55 -7.21 -24.57
N ILE A 173 -7.20 -8.36 -24.79
CA ILE A 173 -7.63 -9.28 -23.71
C ILE A 173 -6.42 -10.11 -23.26
N PRO A 174 -5.87 -9.90 -22.06
CA PRO A 174 -4.74 -10.69 -21.59
C PRO A 174 -5.20 -12.10 -21.21
N LEU A 175 -4.38 -13.08 -21.54
CA LEU A 175 -4.66 -14.50 -21.28
C LEU A 175 -3.75 -15.06 -20.19
N ARG A 176 -2.43 -14.83 -20.29
CA ARG A 176 -1.46 -15.30 -19.31
C ARG A 176 -0.13 -14.55 -19.38
N LEU A 177 0.55 -14.46 -18.24
CA LEU A 177 1.91 -13.97 -18.07
C LEU A 177 2.80 -15.11 -17.62
N THR A 178 3.85 -15.40 -18.39
CA THR A 178 4.92 -16.33 -18.00
C THR A 178 6.16 -15.52 -17.64
N GLN A 179 6.82 -15.82 -16.53
CA GLN A 179 8.01 -15.10 -16.09
C GLN A 179 8.95 -15.99 -15.29
N VAL A 180 10.25 -15.70 -15.40
CA VAL A 180 11.28 -16.31 -14.54
C VAL A 180 11.40 -15.48 -13.27
N ILE A 181 11.15 -16.10 -12.11
CA ILE A 181 11.22 -15.45 -10.81
C ILE A 181 12.15 -16.21 -9.87
N SER A 182 12.70 -15.50 -8.88
CA SER A 182 13.37 -16.14 -7.75
C SER A 182 12.33 -16.48 -6.69
N ARG A 183 12.19 -17.76 -6.35
CA ARG A 183 11.35 -18.26 -5.24
C ARG A 183 12.14 -19.27 -4.45
N ASP A 184 12.20 -19.11 -3.12
CA ASP A 184 12.95 -19.99 -2.22
C ASP A 184 14.40 -20.22 -2.65
N TYR A 185 15.06 -19.13 -3.08
CA TYR A 185 16.44 -19.12 -3.62
C TYR A 185 16.65 -19.91 -4.92
N ARG A 186 15.57 -20.27 -5.62
CA ARG A 186 15.61 -20.95 -6.93
C ARG A 186 15.05 -20.07 -8.02
N PHE A 187 15.63 -20.13 -9.22
CA PHE A 187 15.04 -19.53 -10.41
C PHE A 187 14.10 -20.54 -11.06
N ILE A 188 12.82 -20.19 -11.11
CA ILE A 188 11.78 -21.02 -11.71
C ILE A 188 10.95 -20.20 -12.69
N GLN A 189 10.44 -20.87 -13.73
CA GLN A 189 9.42 -20.29 -14.59
C GLN A 189 8.05 -20.45 -13.93
N THR A 190 7.30 -19.36 -13.83
CA THR A 190 5.92 -19.36 -13.34
C THR A 190 4.99 -18.81 -14.41
N THR A 191 3.78 -19.35 -14.50
CA THR A 191 2.73 -18.84 -15.37
C THR A 191 1.54 -18.43 -14.52
N ILE A 192 1.05 -17.22 -14.75
CA ILE A 192 -0.15 -16.66 -14.16
C ILE A 192 -1.16 -16.54 -15.30
N ASN A 193 -2.25 -17.29 -15.27
CA ASN A 193 -3.32 -17.07 -16.24
C ASN A 193 -4.37 -16.10 -15.67
N TYR A 194 -4.97 -15.35 -16.56
CA TYR A 194 -5.96 -14.32 -16.27
C TYR A 194 -7.33 -14.79 -16.74
N ASN A 195 -8.30 -14.77 -15.84
CA ASN A 195 -9.70 -14.95 -16.16
C ASN A 195 -10.37 -13.58 -16.31
N ILE A 196 -10.56 -13.13 -17.55
CA ILE A 196 -11.11 -11.81 -17.84
C ILE A 196 -12.62 -11.84 -17.73
N ILE A 197 -13.15 -11.07 -16.78
CA ILE A 197 -14.59 -10.99 -16.49
C ILE A 197 -15.25 -9.92 -17.34
N SER A 198 -14.60 -8.75 -17.47
CA SER A 198 -15.07 -7.67 -18.33
C SER A 198 -13.95 -6.69 -18.69
N MET A 199 -14.10 -6.03 -19.83
CA MET A 199 -13.26 -4.90 -20.25
C MET A 199 -14.11 -3.63 -20.36
N GLY A 200 -13.48 -2.46 -20.23
CA GLY A 200 -14.16 -1.18 -20.13
C GLY A 200 -14.48 -0.83 -18.67
N LYS A 201 -15.21 0.27 -18.46
CA LYS A 201 -15.51 0.82 -17.12
C LYS A 201 -16.04 -0.29 -16.19
N PRO A 202 -15.34 -0.60 -15.07
CA PRO A 202 -15.85 -1.55 -14.10
C PRO A 202 -17.19 -1.10 -13.50
N ASP A 203 -18.03 -2.08 -13.18
CA ASP A 203 -19.31 -1.86 -12.50
C ASP A 203 -19.10 -1.15 -11.15
N ASP A 204 -19.90 -0.14 -10.86
CA ASP A 204 -19.79 0.63 -9.61
C ASP A 204 -20.04 -0.24 -8.36
N LYS A 205 -20.62 -1.44 -8.50
CA LYS A 205 -20.77 -2.42 -7.41
C LYS A 205 -19.46 -2.78 -6.71
N TYR A 206 -18.33 -2.76 -7.41
CA TYR A 206 -17.00 -3.04 -6.82
C TYR A 206 -16.55 -1.93 -5.87
N PHE A 207 -17.19 -0.76 -5.93
CA PHE A 207 -16.78 0.44 -5.19
C PHE A 207 -17.87 0.93 -4.23
N ASN A 208 -19.10 0.41 -4.33
CA ASN A 208 -20.25 0.85 -3.54
C ASN A 208 -20.32 0.25 -2.12
N SER A 209 -19.50 -0.76 -1.81
CA SER A 209 -19.45 -1.43 -0.49
C SER A 209 -18.54 -0.74 0.54
N ILE A 210 -17.99 0.43 0.22
CA ILE A 210 -17.16 1.20 1.16
C ILE A 210 -18.04 1.71 2.33
N PRO A 211 -17.72 1.36 3.60
CA PRO A 211 -18.46 1.85 4.77
C PRO A 211 -18.41 3.38 4.85
N LYS A 212 -19.52 4.06 5.15
CA LYS A 212 -19.55 5.54 5.18
C LYS A 212 -18.74 6.16 6.32
N ASP A 213 -18.58 5.39 7.39
CA ASP A 213 -17.88 5.74 8.62
C ASP A 213 -16.45 5.16 8.67
N TRP A 214 -15.93 4.67 7.54
CA TRP A 214 -14.60 4.04 7.47
C TRP A 214 -13.51 4.90 8.11
N PHE A 215 -13.55 6.22 7.94
CA PHE A 215 -12.53 7.12 8.49
C PHE A 215 -12.48 7.10 10.02
N THR A 216 -13.63 6.87 10.66
CA THR A 216 -13.75 6.79 12.12
C THR A 216 -13.69 5.37 12.66
N ALA A 217 -14.22 4.39 11.92
CA ALA A 217 -14.27 2.99 12.33
C ALA A 217 -12.96 2.25 12.06
N CYS A 218 -12.20 2.68 11.04
CA CYS A 218 -10.99 1.99 10.62
C CYS A 218 -9.74 2.61 11.21
N LYS A 219 -8.74 1.76 11.39
CA LYS A 219 -7.43 2.14 11.91
C LYS A 219 -6.63 2.89 10.84
N GLY A 220 -6.32 4.15 11.09
CA GLY A 220 -5.30 4.88 10.34
C GLY A 220 -3.91 4.36 10.70
N LEU A 221 -3.16 3.89 9.71
CA LEU A 221 -1.83 3.31 9.93
C LEU A 221 -0.74 4.35 10.00
N ASP A 222 -0.97 5.51 9.40
CA ASP A 222 -0.03 6.63 9.39
C ASP A 222 -0.03 7.38 10.73
N LEU A 223 -0.98 7.10 11.63
CA LEU A 223 -1.16 7.81 12.89
C LEU A 223 -0.49 7.05 14.04
N GLY A 224 0.47 7.68 14.72
CA GLY A 224 1.12 7.10 15.87
C GLY A 224 1.82 8.10 16.79
N VAL A 225 2.00 7.67 18.04
CA VAL A 225 2.76 8.39 19.08
C VAL A 225 4.09 7.68 19.26
N SER A 226 5.19 8.43 19.22
CA SER A 226 6.54 7.91 19.40
C SER A 226 7.08 8.32 20.75
N TYR A 227 7.85 7.43 21.38
CA TYR A 227 8.55 7.66 22.65
C TYR A 227 10.05 7.40 22.49
N TYR A 228 10.87 8.20 23.16
CA TYR A 228 12.29 7.90 23.33
C TYR A 228 12.75 8.26 24.76
N PRO A 229 13.28 7.32 25.55
CA PRO A 229 13.31 5.86 25.29
C PRO A 229 11.88 5.27 25.27
N GLU A 230 11.71 4.05 24.76
CA GLU A 230 10.40 3.34 24.76
C GLU A 230 10.08 2.66 26.10
N SER A 231 11.08 2.55 26.98
CA SER A 231 10.94 2.06 28.34
C SER A 231 11.99 2.68 29.26
N ALA A 232 11.71 2.71 30.55
CA ALA A 232 12.72 3.02 31.55
C ALA A 232 12.42 2.34 32.88
N LYS A 233 13.49 2.01 33.60
CA LYS A 233 13.41 1.65 35.02
C LYS A 233 13.45 2.91 35.86
N ILE A 234 12.47 3.10 36.74
CA ILE A 234 12.38 4.26 37.63
C ILE A 234 12.37 3.76 39.07
N TYR A 235 13.40 4.08 39.84
CA TYR A 235 13.44 3.75 41.27
C TYR A 235 12.56 4.69 42.09
N LEU A 236 12.23 4.26 43.31
CA LEU A 236 11.41 5.04 44.23
C LEU A 236 12.01 6.43 44.45
N HIS A 237 11.18 7.48 44.28
CA HIS A 237 11.54 8.90 44.34
C HIS A 237 12.49 9.40 43.25
N GLU A 238 12.80 8.59 42.24
CA GLU A 238 13.53 9.01 41.06
C GLU A 238 12.60 9.41 39.91
N SER A 239 13.16 10.06 38.90
CA SER A 239 12.46 10.51 37.71
C SER A 239 13.19 10.10 36.44
N ALA A 240 12.44 9.74 35.41
CA ALA A 240 12.95 9.57 34.06
C ALA A 240 12.30 10.58 33.10
N LYS A 241 13.03 10.89 32.02
CA LYS A 241 12.57 11.75 30.94
C LYS A 241 12.34 10.92 29.69
N PHE A 242 11.21 11.18 29.05
CA PHE A 242 10.80 10.61 27.78
C PHE A 242 10.53 11.73 26.80
N PHE A 243 10.92 11.55 25.56
CA PHE A 243 10.63 12.47 24.47
C PHE A 243 9.45 11.95 23.67
N ILE A 244 8.45 12.80 23.49
CA ILE A 244 7.19 12.46 22.84
C ILE A 244 7.05 13.28 21.57
N SER A 245 6.70 12.60 20.49
CA SER A 245 6.37 13.22 19.20
C SER A 245 5.33 12.37 18.46
N LEU A 246 4.78 12.92 17.38
CA LEU A 246 3.89 12.21 16.47
C LEU A 246 4.65 11.79 15.21
N SER A 247 4.29 10.62 14.67
CA SER A 247 4.82 10.16 13.39
C SER A 247 4.36 11.03 12.21
N THR A 248 3.18 11.64 12.34
CA THR A 248 2.51 12.43 11.29
C THR A 248 1.81 13.66 11.85
N PRO A 249 1.63 14.71 11.03
CA PRO A 249 0.90 15.88 11.48
C PRO A 249 -0.57 15.51 11.73
N PRO A 250 -1.20 16.10 12.76
CA PRO A 250 -2.63 15.91 12.98
C PRO A 250 -3.46 16.27 11.74
N HIS A 251 -4.47 15.47 11.44
CA HIS A 251 -5.40 15.77 10.37
C HIS A 251 -6.22 17.00 10.72
N ARG A 252 -6.40 17.89 9.73
CA ARG A 252 -7.33 19.01 9.86
C ARG A 252 -8.75 18.50 9.74
N ILE A 253 -9.51 18.56 10.84
CA ILE A 253 -10.91 18.14 10.90
C ILE A 253 -11.74 19.35 11.33
N ASN A 254 -12.71 19.75 10.51
CA ASN A 254 -13.56 20.93 10.74
C ASN A 254 -12.74 22.20 11.04
N GLY A 255 -11.63 22.39 10.32
CA GLY A 255 -10.74 23.54 10.47
C GLY A 255 -9.71 23.43 11.60
N ASN A 256 -9.82 22.46 12.50
CA ASN A 256 -8.92 22.25 13.63
C ASN A 256 -7.88 21.14 13.32
N ASP A 257 -6.60 21.45 13.47
CA ASP A 257 -5.45 20.56 13.24
C ASP A 257 -4.69 20.24 14.54
N THR A 258 -5.38 20.29 15.69
CA THR A 258 -4.77 20.06 17.00
C THR A 258 -5.07 18.66 17.52
N VAL A 259 -4.05 18.02 18.10
CA VAL A 259 -4.13 16.83 18.94
C VAL A 259 -3.76 17.17 20.37
N ARG A 260 -4.49 16.62 21.33
CA ARG A 260 -4.15 16.67 22.76
C ARG A 260 -3.89 15.26 23.26
N ILE A 261 -2.78 15.07 23.99
CA ILE A 261 -2.40 13.77 24.55
C ILE A 261 -2.26 13.91 26.06
N GLN A 262 -2.97 13.06 26.78
CA GLN A 262 -2.84 12.85 28.23
C GLN A 262 -2.30 11.44 28.48
N PHE A 263 -1.86 11.15 29.70
CA PHE A 263 -1.26 9.86 30.04
C PHE A 263 -1.85 9.30 31.33
N ASN A 264 -2.20 8.02 31.30
CA ASN A 264 -2.68 7.28 32.46
C ASN A 264 -1.84 6.02 32.70
N ALA A 265 -1.53 5.74 33.96
CA ALA A 265 -0.98 4.46 34.38
C ALA A 265 -2.10 3.41 34.51
N THR A 266 -1.84 2.18 34.07
CA THR A 266 -2.85 1.10 34.07
C THR A 266 -3.00 0.38 35.40
N ASP A 267 -1.90 0.15 36.12
CA ASP A 267 -1.91 -0.79 37.26
C ASP A 267 -1.89 -0.07 38.60
N CYS A 268 -1.24 1.11 38.67
CA CYS A 268 -1.21 1.92 39.87
C CYS A 268 -1.26 3.42 39.54
N MET A 269 -2.46 4.00 39.63
CA MET A 269 -2.72 5.41 39.28
C MET A 269 -1.99 6.42 40.17
N ASP A 270 -1.68 6.06 41.43
CA ASP A 270 -1.05 6.95 42.41
C ASP A 270 0.43 6.60 42.69
N CYS A 271 0.99 5.62 41.97
CA CYS A 271 2.40 5.25 42.07
C CYS A 271 3.31 6.19 41.28
N PHE A 272 2.79 6.94 40.31
CA PHE A 272 3.57 7.81 39.45
C PHE A 272 2.98 9.22 39.41
N THR A 273 3.86 10.22 39.35
CA THR A 273 3.48 11.58 38.95
C THR A 273 4.01 11.84 37.54
N ILE A 274 3.13 12.33 36.68
CA ILE A 274 3.39 12.53 35.25
C ILE A 274 3.29 14.03 34.96
N SER A 275 4.35 14.60 34.38
CA SER A 275 4.43 16.02 34.06
C SER A 275 5.08 16.28 32.70
N PRO A 276 4.48 17.11 31.82
CA PRO A 276 3.19 17.76 31.98
C PRO A 276 2.02 16.78 31.92
N LYS A 277 0.84 17.19 32.40
CA LYS A 277 -0.40 16.38 32.37
C LYS A 277 -0.97 16.24 30.96
N GLU A 278 -0.61 17.15 30.06
CA GLU A 278 -1.14 17.20 28.71
C GLU A 278 -0.11 17.78 27.75
N PHE A 279 -0.08 17.23 26.54
CA PHE A 279 0.69 17.72 25.41
C PHE A 279 -0.25 18.21 24.31
N THR A 280 0.18 19.23 23.58
CA THR A 280 -0.55 19.75 22.42
C THR A 280 0.35 19.70 21.19
N PHE A 281 -0.14 19.05 20.14
CA PHE A 281 0.52 18.93 18.85
C PHE A 281 -0.37 19.51 17.74
N ASN A 282 0.25 20.08 16.72
CA ASN A 282 -0.39 20.61 15.51
C ASN A 282 0.51 20.38 14.28
N THR A 283 0.10 20.88 13.12
CA THR A 283 0.85 20.71 11.86
C THR A 283 2.28 21.24 11.87
N LYS A 284 2.63 22.14 12.81
CA LYS A 284 3.96 22.78 12.89
C LYS A 284 4.92 22.08 13.85
N ASN A 285 4.41 21.52 14.95
CA ASN A 285 5.24 20.95 16.02
C ASN A 285 5.04 19.43 16.23
N PHE A 286 4.29 18.75 15.35
CA PHE A 286 3.98 17.32 15.51
C PHE A 286 5.23 16.45 15.70
N ASN A 287 6.32 16.76 14.99
CA ASN A 287 7.58 16.03 15.01
C ASN A 287 8.60 16.61 16.00
N GLU A 288 8.25 17.65 16.75
CA GLU A 288 9.12 18.22 17.77
C GLU A 288 9.03 17.38 19.04
N ASN A 289 10.18 16.97 19.56
CA ASN A 289 10.25 16.20 20.79
C ASN A 289 9.84 17.06 22.00
N GLN A 290 8.71 16.72 22.61
CA GLN A 290 8.26 17.32 23.86
C GLN A 290 8.66 16.43 25.04
N THR A 291 9.05 17.01 26.18
CA THR A 291 9.58 16.25 27.33
C THR A 291 8.46 15.84 28.29
N LEU A 292 8.30 14.54 28.50
CA LEU A 292 7.53 13.93 29.59
C LEU A 292 8.46 13.52 30.71
N THR A 293 8.17 13.95 31.93
CA THR A 293 8.83 13.51 33.14
C THR A 293 7.89 12.61 33.93
N ILE A 294 8.37 11.43 34.28
CA ILE A 294 7.65 10.48 35.13
C ILE A 294 8.47 10.28 36.39
N THR A 295 7.85 10.50 37.55
CA THR A 295 8.47 10.32 38.86
C THR A 295 7.74 9.23 39.63
N ARG A 296 8.47 8.28 40.20
CA ARG A 296 7.88 7.20 41.00
C ARG A 296 7.70 7.63 42.45
N MET A 297 6.48 7.55 42.95
CA MET A 297 6.09 7.97 44.30
C MET A 297 5.88 6.81 45.26
N LYS A 298 5.55 5.63 44.74
CA LYS A 298 5.31 4.41 45.52
C LYS A 298 5.97 3.21 44.86
N ASP A 299 6.21 2.18 45.65
CA ASP A 299 6.70 0.92 45.11
C ASP A 299 5.54 0.15 44.45
N ALA A 300 5.82 -0.45 43.29
CA ALA A 300 4.84 -1.11 42.43
C ALA A 300 5.52 -2.16 41.54
N SER A 301 4.73 -3.07 40.98
CA SER A 301 5.18 -3.88 39.85
C SER A 301 5.41 -2.99 38.61
N GLN A 302 6.00 -3.59 37.57
CA GLN A 302 6.04 -3.01 36.24
C GLN A 302 4.65 -2.46 35.86
N THR A 303 4.60 -1.25 35.32
CA THR A 303 3.36 -0.62 34.86
C THR A 303 3.48 -0.14 33.42
N THR A 304 2.32 -0.02 32.77
CA THR A 304 2.24 0.61 31.45
C THR A 304 1.61 1.99 31.57
N ILE A 305 2.23 2.97 30.93
CA ILE A 305 1.64 4.29 30.72
C ILE A 305 1.01 4.30 29.32
N ILE A 306 -0.29 4.60 29.27
CA ILE A 306 -1.09 4.60 28.05
C ILE A 306 -1.50 6.03 27.70
N PRO A 307 -1.36 6.46 26.43
CA PRO A 307 -1.82 7.77 25.99
C PRO A 307 -3.34 7.80 25.82
N ILE A 308 -3.98 8.88 26.28
CA ILE A 308 -5.37 9.21 25.95
C ILE A 308 -5.34 10.37 24.96
N ILE A 309 -5.85 10.14 23.77
CA ILE A 309 -5.61 11.03 22.63
C ILE A 309 -6.93 11.62 22.15
N TYR A 310 -6.94 12.93 21.93
CA TYR A 310 -8.11 13.68 21.50
C TYR A 310 -7.81 14.47 20.23
N GLY A 311 -8.72 14.38 19.26
CA GLY A 311 -8.70 15.21 18.06
C GLY A 311 -7.73 14.75 16.96
N GLY A 312 -7.59 15.59 15.94
CA GLY A 312 -6.62 15.45 14.85
C GLY A 312 -6.63 14.15 14.05
N GLY A 313 -7.71 13.37 14.10
CA GLY A 313 -7.79 12.02 13.51
C GLY A 313 -7.15 10.91 14.37
N PHE A 314 -6.40 11.27 15.42
CA PHE A 314 -5.75 10.30 16.31
C PHE A 314 -6.70 9.72 17.38
N ALA A 315 -7.90 10.28 17.56
CA ALA A 315 -8.85 9.83 18.57
C ALA A 315 -9.26 8.35 18.42
N ASN A 316 -9.12 7.77 17.23
CA ASN A 316 -9.51 6.39 16.95
C ASN A 316 -8.32 5.41 16.93
N ILE A 317 -7.11 5.87 17.26
CA ILE A 317 -5.99 4.95 17.41
C ILE A 317 -6.14 4.19 18.72
N THR A 318 -5.96 2.87 18.69
CA THR A 318 -6.03 2.03 19.89
C THR A 318 -4.88 2.41 20.84
N PRO A 319 -5.15 2.95 22.04
CA PRO A 319 -4.11 3.44 22.94
C PRO A 319 -3.05 2.39 23.31
N HIS A 320 -3.47 1.12 23.44
CA HIS A 320 -2.61 -0.01 23.75
C HIS A 320 -1.52 -0.31 22.71
N ARG A 321 -1.54 0.33 21.53
CA ARG A 321 -0.48 0.17 20.53
C ARG A 321 0.73 1.08 20.75
N PHE A 322 0.60 2.06 21.64
CA PHE A 322 1.68 2.98 21.98
C PHE A 322 1.92 2.95 23.50
N PRO A 323 2.20 1.77 24.09
CA PRO A 323 2.51 1.66 25.50
C PRO A 323 3.89 2.24 25.77
N LEU A 324 4.03 2.93 26.89
CA LEU A 324 5.32 3.27 27.46
C LEU A 324 5.53 2.40 28.71
N TYR A 325 6.56 1.56 28.69
CA TYR A 325 6.80 0.58 29.76
C TYR A 325 7.68 1.14 30.86
N ILE A 326 7.24 1.00 32.11
CA ILE A 326 7.97 1.49 33.28
C ILE A 326 8.23 0.32 34.23
N ASP A 327 9.51 0.10 34.54
CA ASP A 327 9.98 -0.93 35.48
C ASP A 327 10.28 -0.35 36.87
#